data_AF-A0A7R9ZUY9-F1
#
_entry.id   AF-A0A7R9ZUY9-F1
#
_cell.length_a   1.000
_cell.length_b   1.000
_cell.length_c   1.000
_cell.angle_alpha   90.00
_cell.angle_beta   90.00
_cell.angle_gamma   90.00
#
_symmetry.space_group_name_H-M   'P 1'
#
loop_
_entity.id
_entity.type
_entity.pdbx_description
1 polymer ?
#
loop_
_entity_poly.entity_id
_entity_poly.type
_entity_poly.pdbx_seq_one_letter_code
_entity_poly.pdbx_strand_id
1 'polypeptide(L)'
;TIWCFTTDPLTRWEYCDPIVSMWTVTKGPCTVESSTGCLLSPNYPSDYGLDQYCHIVVDEVLAQPIVVTDFSTEGLYDQLFVNSRYYSGTAGPDDIIPEGYMTWSSDYSVPGAGWR
;
A
#
# COMPACT_ATOMS: atom_id res chain seq x y z
N THR A 1 6.14 22.60 11.74
CA THR A 1 7.16 21.86 12.50
C THR A 1 6.44 20.89 13.42
N ILE A 2 6.86 19.63 13.45
CA ILE A 2 6.21 18.56 14.22
C ILE A 2 7.24 17.99 15.18
N TRP A 3 6.83 17.78 16.42
CA TRP A 3 7.66 17.27 17.52
C TRP A 3 6.98 16.04 18.10
N CYS A 4 7.75 14.99 18.34
CA CYS A 4 7.26 13.71 18.82
C CYS A 4 7.78 13.44 20.24
N PHE A 5 6.94 12.79 21.07
CA PHE A 5 7.39 12.31 22.38
C PHE A 5 8.37 11.16 22.18
N THR A 6 9.46 11.19 22.96
CA THR A 6 10.46 10.12 22.93
C THR A 6 10.27 9.18 24.12
N THR A 7 10.85 7.98 24.03
CA THR A 7 10.91 7.02 25.14
C THR A 7 12.14 7.22 26.04
N ASP A 8 13.03 8.15 25.71
CA ASP A 8 14.20 8.49 26.52
C ASP A 8 13.78 9.37 27.73
N PRO A 9 14.07 8.94 28.99
CA PRO A 9 13.71 9.72 30.17
C PRO A 9 14.40 11.09 30.27
N LEU A 10 15.47 11.33 29.51
CA LEU A 10 16.20 12.60 29.47
C LEU A 10 15.72 13.54 28.37
N THR A 11 15.00 13.02 27.37
CA THR A 11 14.61 13.78 26.18
C THR A 11 13.10 13.76 26.03
N ARG A 12 12.44 14.86 26.41
CA ARG A 12 10.96 14.92 26.35
C ARG A 12 10.41 14.95 24.93
N TRP A 13 11.12 15.60 24.00
CA TRP A 13 10.67 15.82 22.63
C TRP A 13 11.84 15.72 21.66
N GLU A 14 11.62 15.12 20.50
CA GLU A 14 12.54 15.17 19.36
C GLU A 14 11.83 15.67 18.10
N TYR A 15 12.61 16.20 17.17
CA TYR A 15 12.08 16.59 15.87
C TYR A 15 11.66 15.33 15.12
N CYS A 16 10.44 15.31 14.60
CA CYS A 16 10.01 14.24 13.71
C CYS A 16 9.58 14.82 12.36
N ASP A 17 10.08 14.16 11.32
CA ASP A 17 9.70 14.39 9.95
C ASP A 17 8.75 13.25 9.54
N PRO A 18 7.42 13.44 9.67
CA PRO A 18 6.49 12.39 9.32
C PRO A 18 6.57 12.12 7.82
N ILE A 19 6.74 10.85 7.47
CA ILE A 19 6.66 10.45 6.07
C ILE A 19 5.23 10.68 5.60
N VAL A 20 5.09 11.58 4.63
CA VAL A 20 3.81 11.84 3.98
C VAL A 20 3.64 10.84 2.85
N SER A 21 2.51 10.15 2.85
CA SER A 21 2.16 9.13 1.87
C SER A 21 1.00 9.65 1.01
N MET A 22 1.05 9.40 -0.30
CA MET A 22 -0.09 9.70 -1.19
C MET A 22 -1.23 8.68 -1.04
N TRP A 23 -1.04 7.61 -0.27
CA TRP A 23 -2.04 6.57 -0.03
C TRP A 23 -2.57 6.61 1.39
N THR A 24 -3.86 6.39 1.54
CA THR A 24 -4.52 6.10 2.83
C THR A 24 -5.37 4.83 2.70
N VAL A 25 -5.03 3.79 3.47
CA VAL A 25 -5.88 2.60 3.57
C VAL A 25 -7.06 2.93 4.48
N THR A 26 -8.27 2.94 3.91
CA THR A 26 -9.50 3.28 4.63
C THR A 26 -10.31 2.05 5.02
N LYS A 27 -10.11 0.92 4.34
CA LYS A 27 -10.67 -0.39 4.69
C LYS A 27 -9.70 -1.51 4.34
N GLY A 28 -9.76 -2.59 5.11
CA GLY A 28 -9.02 -3.81 4.83
C GLY A 28 -7.66 -3.92 5.50
N PRO A 29 -6.95 -5.03 5.28
CA PRO A 29 -5.69 -5.34 5.97
C PRO A 29 -4.42 -4.83 5.26
N CYS A 30 -4.54 -4.09 4.16
CA CYS A 30 -3.39 -3.45 3.52
C CYS A 30 -2.75 -2.40 4.45
N THR A 31 -1.47 -2.13 4.28
CA THR A 31 -0.73 -1.22 5.16
C THR A 31 0.08 -0.21 4.37
N VAL A 32 0.45 0.90 5.02
CA VAL A 32 1.45 1.83 4.51
C VAL A 32 2.64 1.78 5.48
N GLU A 33 3.83 1.50 4.97
CA GLU A 33 5.05 1.42 5.77
C GLU A 33 5.42 2.83 6.30
N SER A 34 5.45 3.00 7.63
CA SER A 34 5.62 4.32 8.26
C SER A 34 6.99 4.96 8.00
N SER A 35 8.02 4.19 7.67
CA SER A 35 9.38 4.67 7.42
C SER A 35 9.61 5.12 5.96
N THR A 36 8.79 4.66 5.01
CA THR A 36 9.00 4.90 3.58
C THR A 36 7.78 5.47 2.86
N GLY A 37 6.58 5.31 3.43
CA GLY A 37 5.32 5.64 2.77
C GLY A 37 4.90 4.62 1.69
N CYS A 38 5.58 3.46 1.59
CA CYS A 38 5.23 2.42 0.63
C CYS A 38 3.90 1.75 1.01
N LEU A 39 2.98 1.61 0.04
CA LEU A 39 1.75 0.86 0.19
C LEU A 39 2.04 -0.63 0.00
N LEU A 40 1.55 -1.47 0.90
CA LEU A 40 1.82 -2.90 0.93
C LEU A 40 0.52 -3.70 0.87
N SER A 41 0.55 -4.81 0.14
CA SER A 41 -0.49 -5.84 0.26
C SER A 41 -0.53 -6.41 1.69
N PRO A 42 -1.63 -7.04 2.09
CA PRO A 42 -1.73 -7.66 3.42
C PRO A 42 -0.59 -8.65 3.64
N ASN A 43 0.02 -8.62 4.82
CA ASN A 43 1.11 -9.50 5.27
C ASN A 43 2.44 -9.43 4.49
N TYR A 44 2.58 -8.56 3.49
CA TYR A 44 3.81 -8.44 2.69
C TYR A 44 5.05 -8.29 3.60
N PRO A 45 6.14 -9.06 3.36
CA PRO A 45 6.45 -9.89 2.20
C PRO A 45 5.98 -11.36 2.28
N SER A 46 5.17 -11.70 3.28
CA SER A 46 4.53 -13.03 3.36
C SER A 46 3.27 -13.06 2.51
N ASP A 47 2.76 -14.27 2.26
CA ASP A 47 1.54 -14.45 1.48
C ASP A 47 0.36 -13.66 2.05
N TYR A 48 -0.39 -13.00 1.15
CA TYR A 48 -1.68 -12.41 1.53
C TYR A 48 -2.70 -13.50 1.88
N GLY A 49 -3.77 -13.10 2.56
CA GLY A 49 -4.85 -14.01 2.91
C GLY A 49 -5.89 -14.16 1.79
N LEU A 50 -6.73 -15.18 1.93
CA LEU A 50 -7.87 -15.43 1.05
C LEU A 50 -9.03 -14.49 1.36
N ASP A 51 -9.89 -14.23 0.36
CA ASP A 51 -11.10 -13.40 0.46
C ASP A 51 -10.85 -12.01 1.08
N GLN A 52 -9.67 -11.44 0.85
CA GLN A 52 -9.30 -10.13 1.39
C GLN A 52 -9.72 -9.02 0.46
N TYR A 53 -10.02 -7.87 1.05
CA TYR A 53 -10.35 -6.65 0.32
C TYR A 53 -9.70 -5.45 0.99
N CYS A 54 -9.15 -4.53 0.18
CA CYS A 54 -8.72 -3.22 0.64
C CYS A 54 -9.34 -2.09 -0.18
N HIS A 55 -9.68 -1.00 0.50
CA HIS A 55 -10.05 0.27 -0.11
C HIS A 55 -9.00 1.32 0.23
N ILE A 56 -8.34 1.86 -0.79
CA ILE A 56 -7.21 2.77 -0.66
C ILE A 56 -7.57 4.09 -1.33
N VAL A 57 -7.58 5.18 -0.57
CA VAL A 57 -7.82 6.52 -1.10
C VAL A 57 -6.48 7.15 -1.48
N VAL A 58 -6.46 7.83 -2.62
CA VAL A 58 -5.30 8.57 -3.13
C VAL A 58 -5.45 10.04 -2.76
N ASP A 59 -4.40 10.63 -2.19
CA ASP A 59 -4.25 12.07 -2.11
C ASP A 59 -3.72 12.58 -3.46
N GLU A 60 -4.63 13.09 -4.29
CA GLU A 60 -4.32 13.56 -5.64
C GLU A 60 -3.36 14.75 -5.68
N VAL A 61 -3.21 15.50 -4.57
CA VAL A 61 -2.22 16.61 -4.49
C VAL A 61 -0.80 16.07 -4.36
N LEU A 62 -0.65 14.89 -3.75
CA LEU A 62 0.63 14.21 -3.55
C LEU A 62 0.91 13.14 -4.60
N ALA A 63 -0.08 12.85 -5.46
CA ALA A 63 -0.03 11.77 -6.43
C ALA A 63 1.19 11.90 -7.37
N GLN A 64 1.94 10.81 -7.47
CA GLN A 64 3.11 10.64 -8.31
C GLN A 64 3.00 9.29 -9.04
N PRO A 65 3.80 9.05 -10.09
CA PRO A 65 3.84 7.74 -10.73
C PRO A 65 4.16 6.63 -9.71
N ILE A 66 3.38 5.56 -9.72
CA ILE A 66 3.63 4.37 -8.89
C ILE A 66 4.95 3.74 -9.34
N VAL A 67 5.81 3.42 -8.38
CA VAL A 67 6.99 2.58 -8.57
C VAL A 67 6.69 1.22 -7.97
N VAL A 68 6.56 0.19 -8.81
CA VAL A 68 6.29 -1.17 -8.36
C VAL A 68 7.62 -1.87 -8.08
N THR A 69 7.88 -2.21 -6.83
CA THR A 69 9.10 -2.92 -6.42
C THR A 69 8.91 -4.43 -6.36
N ASP A 70 7.69 -4.89 -6.11
CA ASP A 70 7.33 -6.31 -6.16
C ASP A 70 5.85 -6.48 -6.51
N PHE A 71 5.55 -7.54 -7.27
CA PHE A 71 4.18 -7.87 -7.67
C PHE A 71 4.09 -9.36 -7.99
N SER A 72 3.45 -10.12 -7.11
CA SER A 72 3.31 -11.57 -7.17
C SER A 72 1.95 -11.97 -6.62
N THR A 73 0.98 -12.09 -7.52
CA THR A 73 -0.44 -12.35 -7.21
C THR A 73 -0.96 -13.49 -8.09
N GLU A 74 -2.09 -14.11 -7.74
CA GLU A 74 -2.74 -15.07 -8.64
C GLU A 74 -3.21 -14.36 -9.91
N GLY A 75 -2.70 -14.80 -11.06
CA GLY A 75 -3.03 -14.20 -12.35
C GLY A 75 -4.52 -14.29 -12.67
N LEU A 76 -5.12 -13.19 -13.09
CA LEU A 76 -6.54 -13.02 -13.45
C LEU A 76 -7.56 -13.09 -12.30
N TYR A 77 -7.21 -13.68 -11.15
CA TYR A 77 -8.13 -13.87 -10.02
C TYR A 77 -7.94 -12.83 -8.93
N ASP A 78 -6.69 -12.61 -8.51
CA ASP A 78 -6.36 -11.62 -7.49
C ASP A 78 -5.98 -10.30 -8.15
N GLN A 79 -6.71 -9.24 -7.80
CA GLN A 79 -6.74 -8.03 -8.61
C GLN A 79 -6.49 -6.77 -7.80
N LEU A 80 -5.50 -5.99 -8.23
CA LEU A 80 -5.33 -4.60 -7.85
C LEU A 80 -5.94 -3.70 -8.94
N PHE A 81 -6.92 -2.88 -8.60
CA PHE A 81 -7.51 -1.89 -9.49
C PHE A 81 -6.90 -0.51 -9.27
N VAL A 82 -6.40 0.08 -10.36
CA VAL A 82 -5.88 1.45 -10.44
C VAL A 82 -6.42 2.09 -11.71
N ASN A 83 -7.04 3.27 -11.60
CA ASN A 83 -7.60 4.03 -12.74
C ASN A 83 -8.48 3.19 -13.68
N SER A 84 -9.44 2.43 -13.13
CA SER A 84 -10.33 1.53 -13.87
C SER A 84 -9.67 0.34 -14.58
N ARG A 85 -8.37 0.10 -14.37
CA ARG A 85 -7.64 -1.06 -14.90
C ARG A 85 -7.27 -2.00 -13.76
N TYR A 86 -7.45 -3.31 -13.98
CA TYR A 86 -6.99 -4.33 -13.06
C TYR A 86 -5.58 -4.83 -13.43
N TYR A 87 -4.83 -5.17 -12.40
CA TYR A 87 -3.48 -5.73 -12.45
C TYR A 87 -3.46 -7.02 -11.62
N SER A 88 -2.82 -8.05 -12.15
CA SER A 88 -2.75 -9.39 -11.55
C SER A 88 -1.53 -10.13 -12.10
N GLY A 89 -1.18 -11.27 -11.51
CA GLY A 89 0.01 -12.04 -11.87
C GLY A 89 1.27 -11.32 -11.40
N THR A 90 2.20 -11.07 -12.34
CA THR A 90 3.52 -10.49 -12.05
C THR A 90 3.74 -9.08 -12.62
N ALA A 91 2.70 -8.50 -13.24
CA ALA A 91 2.78 -7.16 -13.85
C ALA A 91 1.86 -6.19 -13.11
N GLY A 92 2.47 -5.37 -12.24
CA GLY A 92 1.78 -4.33 -11.48
C GLY A 92 1.59 -3.01 -12.25
N PRO A 93 0.95 -2.00 -11.62
CA PRO A 93 0.67 -0.69 -12.20
C PRO A 93 1.89 0.26 -12.19
N ASP A 94 3.00 -0.13 -12.80
CA ASP A 94 4.21 0.70 -12.85
C ASP A 94 4.04 1.94 -13.74
N ASP A 95 4.59 3.07 -13.30
CA ASP A 95 4.58 4.39 -13.98
C ASP A 95 3.17 4.96 -14.24
N ILE A 96 2.18 4.52 -13.47
CA ILE A 96 0.80 5.06 -13.50
C ILE A 96 0.65 6.12 -12.42
N ILE A 97 0.02 7.27 -12.70
CA ILE A 97 -0.39 8.21 -11.64
C ILE A 97 -1.81 7.80 -11.19
N PRO A 98 -2.02 7.36 -9.95
CA PRO A 98 -3.32 6.89 -9.49
C PRO A 98 -4.25 8.07 -9.17
N GLU A 99 -5.55 7.89 -9.36
CA GLU A 99 -6.60 8.90 -9.14
C GLU A 99 -7.73 8.34 -8.27
N GLY A 100 -8.35 9.20 -7.46
CA GLY A 100 -9.47 8.84 -6.59
C GLY A 100 -9.16 7.74 -5.58
N TYR A 101 -9.47 6.50 -5.94
CA TYR A 101 -9.24 5.34 -5.08
C TYR A 101 -8.76 4.12 -5.87
N MET A 102 -8.03 3.26 -5.17
CA MET A 102 -7.61 1.93 -5.61
C MET A 102 -8.32 0.87 -4.78
N THR A 103 -8.45 -0.33 -5.33
CA THR A 103 -8.96 -1.49 -4.59
C THR A 103 -8.13 -2.72 -4.83
N TRP A 104 -7.81 -3.43 -3.76
CA TRP A 104 -7.21 -4.77 -3.82
C TRP A 104 -8.27 -5.80 -3.45
N SER A 105 -8.31 -6.94 -4.14
CA SER A 105 -9.12 -8.09 -3.78
C SER A 105 -8.38 -9.38 -4.06
N SER A 106 -8.44 -10.34 -3.13
CA SER A 106 -8.07 -11.73 -3.37
C SER A 106 -9.28 -12.65 -3.42
N ASP A 107 -9.15 -13.78 -4.11
CA ASP A 107 -10.15 -14.85 -4.14
C ASP A 107 -9.92 -15.89 -3.04
N TYR A 108 -10.51 -17.08 -3.18
CA TYR A 108 -10.48 -18.14 -2.18
C TYR A 108 -9.30 -19.13 -2.35
N SER A 109 -8.31 -18.87 -3.21
CA SER A 109 -7.18 -19.78 -3.43
C SER A 109 -5.86 -19.10 -3.81
N VAL A 110 -4.81 -19.93 -3.96
CA VAL A 110 -3.47 -19.61 -4.51
C VAL A 110 -2.89 -18.24 -4.13
N PRO A 111 -2.71 -17.93 -2.83
CA PRO A 111 -2.10 -16.68 -2.45
C PRO A 111 -0.62 -16.65 -2.86
N GLY A 112 -0.14 -15.47 -3.26
CA GLY A 112 1.27 -15.16 -3.46
C GLY A 112 1.76 -14.16 -2.42
N ALA A 113 3.04 -13.78 -2.53
CA ALA A 113 3.67 -12.80 -1.64
C ALA A 113 2.99 -11.41 -1.68
N GLY A 114 2.24 -11.12 -2.74
CA GLY A 114 1.49 -9.88 -2.91
C GLY A 114 2.29 -8.79 -3.61
N TRP A 115 2.19 -7.55 -3.16
CA TRP A 115 2.72 -6.40 -3.88
C TRP A 115 3.24 -5.29 -2.96
N ARG A 116 4.21 -4.54 -3.48
CA ARG A 116 4.85 -3.37 -2.86
C ARG A 116 5.25 -2.32 -3.89
#